data_AF-A0A7R8UB56-F1
#
_entry.id   AF-A0A7R8UB56-F1
#
_cell.length_a   1.000
_cell.length_b   1.000
_cell.length_c   1.000
_cell.angle_alpha   90.00
_cell.angle_beta   90.00
_cell.angle_gamma   90.00
#
_symmetry.space_group_name_H-M   'P 1'
#
loop_
_entity.id
_entity.type
_entity.pdbx_description
1 polymer ?
#
loop_
_entity_poly.entity_id
_entity_poly.type
_entity_poly.pdbx_seq_one_letter_code
_entity_poly.pdbx_strand_id
1 'polypeptide(L)'
;MRCAVFGCNSDNEKKNRSEEENKIRFYTFPKDKKQSDLWKIKCCRKDNLNAATSRVCSRHFTPEDYKRNRQHELLGYSNKKTLLLKNDAFPSLFLPKQKTTDSEEQEERTKRLQKRINKSVVNEILEGNQVKEKFARTEHENTCLKEDNAKLKDELKKTNIEKNDLETKIRNIFTDGQIKKLKNPEKKVKWCEEDIAKSITVYATGARSYKLLLKKNFPFPSVRTLQRWSQKIDIQPGILKPVLKIMRNADLAALAKICVLSFDEMKIKETFCYDQSVDTTLSPAAYVQVAMLRGLFGNWKQPIFYDFNCKMTKDLLFTIIKSVEENGYPIQAIVSDLGGTNRALHKELGVTLENPSIANPVHPDRKIFVFADVPHLIKLLRNHFIDQGFELQGNTITKDLVQKLLCLTSEELSITHKISSGNLNLRGAERQKVKLATKLFSHTVSMALSRAGTLGFLEDEPWMQGSEFFKLVNDWFDVLNVIASTHGKPSW
;
A
#
# COMPACT_ATOMS: atom_id res chain seq x y z
N MET A 1 36.43 83.45 -18.14
CA MET A 1 37.31 84.34 -18.94
C MET A 1 38.31 83.49 -19.71
N ARG A 2 38.61 83.84 -20.97
CA ARG A 2 39.62 83.22 -21.85
C ARG A 2 40.44 84.32 -22.52
N CYS A 3 41.68 84.03 -22.93
CA CYS A 3 42.52 84.97 -23.66
C CYS A 3 41.95 85.30 -25.06
N ALA A 4 42.15 86.54 -25.51
CA ALA A 4 41.67 87.02 -26.81
C ALA A 4 42.57 86.61 -28.01
N VAL A 5 43.82 86.21 -27.78
CA VAL A 5 44.80 85.85 -28.83
C VAL A 5 44.44 84.51 -29.49
N PHE A 6 44.48 84.44 -30.81
CA PHE A 6 44.21 83.22 -31.58
C PHE A 6 45.18 82.09 -31.20
N GLY A 7 44.65 80.88 -30.95
CA GLY A 7 45.42 79.72 -30.50
C GLY A 7 45.79 79.69 -29.00
N CYS A 8 45.49 80.73 -28.21
CA CYS A 8 45.87 80.75 -26.79
C CYS A 8 44.84 80.06 -25.87
N ASN A 9 45.19 78.87 -25.35
CA ASN A 9 44.37 78.07 -24.43
C ASN A 9 44.50 78.51 -22.94
N SER A 10 44.63 79.82 -22.67
CA SER A 10 44.68 80.37 -21.31
C SER A 10 43.28 80.82 -20.85
N ASP A 11 42.84 80.33 -19.69
CA ASP A 11 41.51 80.57 -19.13
C ASP A 11 41.54 80.85 -17.60
N ASN A 12 40.35 81.05 -17.03
CA ASN A 12 40.19 81.47 -15.64
C ASN A 12 40.41 80.34 -14.62
N GLU A 13 40.39 79.07 -15.02
CA GLU A 13 40.64 77.94 -14.12
C GLU A 13 42.14 77.81 -13.83
N LYS A 14 42.98 78.04 -14.85
CA LYS A 14 44.45 78.06 -14.72
C LYS A 14 44.98 79.22 -13.85
N LYS A 15 44.13 80.19 -13.49
CA LYS A 15 44.44 81.32 -12.59
C LYS A 15 44.65 80.89 -11.13
N ASN A 16 44.05 79.77 -10.72
CA ASN A 16 44.00 79.32 -9.32
C ASN A 16 44.87 78.08 -9.03
N ARG A 17 45.54 77.49 -10.02
CA ARG A 17 46.36 76.26 -9.88
C ARG A 17 47.88 76.46 -9.94
N SER A 18 48.38 77.69 -10.07
CA SER A 18 49.82 77.97 -10.11
C SER A 18 50.36 78.28 -8.71
N GLU A 19 51.47 77.61 -8.37
CA GLU A 19 52.37 77.96 -7.28
C GLU A 19 52.85 79.42 -7.40
N GLU A 20 53.28 80.01 -6.29
CA GLU A 20 53.18 81.46 -6.04
C GLU A 20 53.97 82.39 -6.99
N GLU A 21 54.87 81.85 -7.81
CA GLU A 21 55.71 82.63 -8.73
C GLU A 21 55.15 82.78 -10.16
N ASN A 22 54.14 82.01 -10.60
CA ASN A 22 53.68 82.03 -12.00
C ASN A 22 52.16 82.22 -12.19
N LYS A 23 51.57 83.12 -11.39
CA LYS A 23 50.12 83.39 -11.38
C LYS A 23 49.67 84.24 -12.59
N ILE A 24 49.08 83.58 -13.59
CA ILE A 24 48.61 84.23 -14.82
C ILE A 24 47.52 85.28 -14.51
N ARG A 25 47.74 86.52 -14.97
CA ARG A 25 46.79 87.64 -14.83
C ARG A 25 46.13 87.97 -16.16
N PHE A 26 44.94 88.55 -16.10
CA PHE A 26 44.17 88.98 -17.28
C PHE A 26 43.98 90.49 -17.25
N TYR A 27 44.44 91.18 -18.29
CA TYR A 27 44.36 92.62 -18.41
C TYR A 27 43.21 93.04 -19.34
N THR A 28 42.63 94.21 -19.05
CA THR A 28 41.60 94.86 -19.86
C THR A 28 42.24 95.52 -21.06
N PHE A 29 41.50 95.70 -22.16
CA PHE A 29 41.95 96.58 -23.24
C PHE A 29 42.07 98.03 -22.71
N PRO A 30 43.05 98.82 -23.19
CA PRO A 30 43.16 100.23 -22.84
C PRO A 30 41.90 101.02 -23.22
N LYS A 31 41.59 102.09 -22.47
CA LYS A 31 40.48 103.01 -22.81
C LYS A 31 40.81 103.92 -24.01
N ASP A 32 42.09 104.12 -24.31
CA ASP A 32 42.50 104.91 -25.47
C ASP A 32 42.30 104.13 -26.77
N LYS A 33 41.57 104.74 -27.71
CA LYS A 33 41.03 104.08 -28.91
C LYS A 33 42.14 103.59 -29.82
N LYS A 34 43.20 104.39 -30.02
CA LYS A 34 44.34 104.05 -30.87
C LYS A 34 45.06 102.78 -30.40
N GLN A 35 45.22 102.63 -29.09
CA GLN A 35 45.95 101.51 -28.51
C GLN A 35 45.09 100.24 -28.43
N SER A 36 43.79 100.37 -28.15
CA SER A 36 42.85 99.25 -28.20
C SER A 36 42.79 98.61 -29.58
N ASP A 37 42.90 99.38 -30.66
CA ASP A 37 42.85 98.84 -32.02
C ASP A 37 44.16 98.14 -32.42
N LEU A 38 45.32 98.62 -31.94
CA LEU A 38 46.60 97.93 -32.09
C LEU A 38 46.59 96.53 -31.43
N TRP A 39 45.97 96.41 -30.24
CA TRP A 39 45.79 95.12 -29.56
C TRP A 39 44.88 94.15 -30.35
N LYS A 40 43.81 94.65 -31.00
CA LYS A 40 42.92 93.81 -31.83
C LYS A 40 43.68 93.20 -33.02
N ILE A 41 44.43 94.03 -33.75
CA ILE A 41 45.23 93.60 -34.90
C ILE A 41 46.22 92.50 -34.49
N LYS A 42 46.93 92.68 -33.37
CA LYS A 42 47.89 91.70 -32.86
C LYS A 42 47.26 90.40 -32.33
N CYS A 43 45.96 90.36 -32.00
CA CYS A 43 45.32 89.12 -31.53
C CYS A 43 45.04 88.08 -32.64
N CYS A 44 45.15 88.46 -33.92
CA CYS A 44 45.05 87.56 -35.10
C CYS A 44 43.80 86.64 -35.16
N ARG A 45 42.67 87.06 -34.58
CA ARG A 45 41.36 86.39 -34.75
C ARG A 45 40.62 86.95 -35.97
N LYS A 46 39.89 86.09 -36.69
CA LYS A 46 38.97 86.50 -37.77
C LYS A 46 37.66 87.11 -37.25
N ASP A 47 37.29 86.83 -35.99
CA ASP A 47 36.04 87.28 -35.38
C ASP A 47 36.15 88.69 -34.80
N ASN A 48 35.03 89.43 -34.78
CA ASN A 48 34.98 90.83 -34.38
C ASN A 48 35.07 90.98 -32.83
N LEU A 49 36.29 91.23 -32.31
CA LEU A 49 36.59 91.25 -30.88
C LEU A 49 36.00 92.48 -30.14
N ASN A 50 35.08 92.26 -29.22
CA ASN A 50 34.54 93.29 -28.33
C ASN A 50 35.57 93.67 -27.23
N ALA A 51 36.09 94.90 -27.28
CA ALA A 51 37.12 95.40 -26.37
C ALA A 51 36.66 95.55 -24.90
N ALA A 52 35.37 95.75 -24.64
CA ALA A 52 34.87 95.94 -23.27
C ALA A 52 34.96 94.66 -22.43
N THR A 53 34.60 93.53 -23.03
CA THR A 53 34.51 92.21 -22.38
C THR A 53 35.75 91.34 -22.60
N SER A 54 36.51 91.54 -23.69
CA SER A 54 37.71 90.76 -24.00
C SER A 54 38.88 91.06 -23.06
N ARG A 55 39.74 90.06 -22.82
CA ARG A 55 40.92 90.17 -21.95
C ARG A 55 42.13 89.46 -22.58
N VAL A 56 43.33 89.99 -22.35
CA VAL A 56 44.60 89.36 -22.77
C VAL A 56 45.34 88.89 -21.53
N CYS A 57 45.96 87.70 -21.58
CA CYS A 57 46.70 87.17 -20.42
C CYS A 57 48.15 87.69 -20.37
N SER A 58 48.72 87.71 -19.16
CA SER A 58 50.06 88.24 -18.87
C SER A 58 51.22 87.60 -19.63
N ARG A 59 50.99 86.43 -20.26
CA ARG A 59 52.00 85.69 -21.05
C ARG A 59 52.36 86.33 -22.41
N HIS A 60 51.61 87.33 -22.86
CA HIS A 60 51.84 87.99 -24.15
C HIS A 60 52.53 89.37 -24.04
N PHE A 61 52.89 89.80 -22.82
CA PHE A 61 53.60 91.05 -22.52
C PHE A 61 54.99 90.75 -21.98
N THR A 62 55.92 91.70 -22.12
CA THR A 62 57.29 91.58 -21.59
C THR A 62 57.35 92.03 -20.12
N PRO A 63 58.40 91.66 -19.35
CA PRO A 63 58.56 92.14 -17.97
C PRO A 63 58.71 93.67 -17.84
N GLU A 64 59.16 94.34 -18.90
CA GLU A 64 59.43 95.79 -18.92
C GLU A 64 58.17 96.64 -19.15
N ASP A 65 57.08 96.03 -19.60
CA ASP A 65 55.77 96.68 -19.84
C ASP A 65 55.02 97.05 -18.56
N TYR A 66 55.52 96.63 -17.39
CA TYR A 66 54.85 96.81 -16.09
C TYR A 66 55.37 98.02 -15.30
N LYS A 67 54.46 98.68 -14.56
CA LYS A 67 54.71 99.83 -13.67
C LYS A 67 54.30 99.49 -12.24
N ARG A 68 55.11 99.94 -11.28
CA ARG A 68 54.93 99.73 -9.82
C ARG A 68 53.89 100.70 -9.24
N ASN A 69 52.92 100.17 -8.48
CA ASN A 69 51.78 100.94 -7.97
C ASN A 69 52.06 101.59 -6.60
N ARG A 70 52.76 102.74 -6.60
CA ARG A 70 53.15 103.47 -5.38
C ARG A 70 51.96 103.87 -4.46
N GLN A 71 50.77 104.09 -5.03
CA GLN A 71 49.59 104.50 -4.26
C GLN A 71 49.03 103.38 -3.37
N HIS A 72 49.12 102.12 -3.82
CA HIS A 72 48.83 100.95 -2.97
C HIS A 72 49.92 100.72 -1.90
N GLU A 73 51.18 101.01 -2.23
CA GLU A 73 52.34 100.83 -1.34
C GLU A 73 52.26 101.78 -0.12
N LEU A 74 51.67 102.99 -0.28
CA LEU A 74 51.44 103.97 0.78
C LEU A 74 50.17 103.77 1.62
N LEU A 75 49.13 103.10 1.07
CA LEU A 75 47.84 102.92 1.74
C LEU A 75 47.70 101.57 2.48
N GLY A 76 48.79 100.81 2.63
CA GLY A 76 48.85 99.63 3.51
C GLY A 76 48.06 98.38 3.06
N TYR A 77 47.46 98.38 1.86
CA TYR A 77 46.66 97.25 1.39
C TYR A 77 47.48 95.96 1.23
N SER A 78 46.93 94.84 1.70
CA SER A 78 47.64 93.57 1.94
C SER A 78 48.15 92.81 0.71
N ASN A 79 47.96 93.33 -0.51
CA ASN A 79 48.33 92.66 -1.76
C ASN A 79 49.55 93.32 -2.43
N LYS A 80 50.74 93.15 -1.83
CA LYS A 80 52.01 93.86 -2.11
C LYS A 80 52.63 93.68 -3.52
N LYS A 81 51.93 93.06 -4.49
CA LYS A 81 52.42 92.82 -5.86
C LYS A 81 51.36 93.13 -6.94
N THR A 82 50.71 94.30 -6.91
CA THR A 82 49.86 94.78 -8.04
C THR A 82 50.69 95.56 -9.07
N LEU A 83 51.23 94.84 -10.06
CA LEU A 83 51.79 95.41 -11.28
C LEU A 83 50.66 95.93 -12.17
N LEU A 84 50.69 97.21 -12.56
CA LEU A 84 49.86 97.73 -13.66
C LEU A 84 50.68 97.68 -14.96
N LEU A 85 50.01 97.58 -16.11
CA LEU A 85 50.66 97.86 -17.39
C LEU A 85 50.93 99.37 -17.51
N LYS A 86 52.01 99.75 -18.20
CA LYS A 86 52.21 101.13 -18.67
C LYS A 86 51.11 101.47 -19.68
N ASN A 87 50.80 102.76 -19.83
CA ASN A 87 49.97 103.28 -20.92
C ASN A 87 50.65 103.08 -22.31
N ASP A 88 51.87 102.54 -22.32
CA ASP A 88 52.72 102.05 -23.40
C ASP A 88 52.26 100.82 -24.18
N ALA A 89 51.79 99.83 -23.40
CA ALA A 89 52.12 98.43 -23.64
C ALA A 89 51.22 97.75 -24.68
N PHE A 90 51.79 96.81 -25.44
CA PHE A 90 51.05 96.00 -26.40
C PHE A 90 51.52 94.54 -26.45
N PRO A 91 50.65 93.57 -26.81
CA PRO A 91 51.03 92.16 -26.84
C PRO A 91 51.97 91.88 -28.02
N SER A 92 53.18 91.41 -27.72
CA SER A 92 54.26 91.22 -28.71
C SER A 92 54.73 89.76 -28.84
N LEU A 93 54.41 88.88 -27.88
CA LEU A 93 54.91 87.51 -27.81
C LEU A 93 53.85 86.45 -28.21
N PHE A 94 54.31 85.43 -28.96
CA PHE A 94 53.55 84.25 -29.43
C PHE A 94 52.32 84.54 -30.30
N LEU A 95 52.55 84.85 -31.59
CA LEU A 95 51.50 85.07 -32.61
C LEU A 95 51.56 84.03 -33.77
N PRO A 96 50.42 83.67 -34.40
CA PRO A 96 50.38 82.61 -35.42
C PRO A 96 50.76 83.11 -36.84
N LYS A 97 51.42 82.25 -37.62
CA LYS A 97 51.74 82.47 -39.04
C LYS A 97 50.73 81.76 -39.97
N GLN A 98 50.35 82.37 -41.08
CA GLN A 98 49.46 81.79 -42.11
C GLN A 98 50.26 81.16 -43.26
N LYS A 99 49.76 80.05 -43.84
CA LYS A 99 49.94 79.65 -45.26
C LYS A 99 48.75 78.83 -45.77
N THR A 100 48.55 78.86 -47.09
CA THR A 100 47.50 78.25 -47.94
C THR A 100 47.94 76.87 -48.47
N THR A 101 47.06 75.87 -48.62
CA THR A 101 46.29 75.46 -49.83
C THR A 101 47.13 75.36 -51.12
N ASP A 102 47.01 74.35 -52.00
CA ASP A 102 46.05 73.24 -52.16
C ASP A 102 46.83 71.89 -52.31
N SER A 103 46.34 70.68 -52.69
CA SER A 103 45.05 70.25 -53.27
C SER A 103 44.62 68.78 -53.01
N GLU A 104 45.55 67.84 -52.79
CA GLU A 104 45.40 66.37 -53.00
C GLU A 104 44.34 65.62 -52.15
N GLU A 105 43.65 66.27 -51.20
CA GLU A 105 42.81 65.59 -50.20
C GLU A 105 41.42 65.09 -50.69
N GLN A 106 40.94 65.51 -51.86
CA GLN A 106 39.54 65.25 -52.26
C GLN A 106 39.27 63.79 -52.66
N GLU A 107 40.20 63.10 -53.32
CA GLU A 107 39.99 61.72 -53.79
C GLU A 107 40.11 60.68 -52.66
N GLU A 108 40.91 60.97 -51.62
CA GLU A 108 41.00 60.11 -50.45
C GLU A 108 39.75 60.23 -49.56
N ARG A 109 39.13 61.42 -49.51
CA ARG A 109 37.99 61.72 -48.64
C ARG A 109 36.70 61.04 -49.13
N THR A 110 36.48 60.96 -50.44
CA THR A 110 35.35 60.21 -51.04
C THR A 110 35.52 58.70 -50.87
N LYS A 111 36.73 58.15 -51.10
CA LYS A 111 37.05 56.73 -50.83
C LYS A 111 36.83 56.36 -49.35
N ARG A 112 37.17 57.25 -48.40
CA ARG A 112 36.93 57.06 -46.96
C ARG A 112 35.43 57.12 -46.59
N LEU A 113 34.63 57.95 -47.26
CA LEU A 113 33.18 58.03 -47.03
C LEU A 113 32.45 56.80 -47.60
N GLN A 114 32.76 56.38 -48.83
CA GLN A 114 32.17 55.20 -49.45
C GLN A 114 32.48 53.92 -48.64
N LYS A 115 33.71 53.78 -48.11
CA LYS A 115 34.04 52.68 -47.19
C LYS A 115 33.19 52.66 -45.91
N ARG A 116 32.75 53.82 -45.39
CA ARG A 116 31.86 53.88 -44.21
C ARG A 116 30.43 53.47 -44.55
N ILE A 117 29.89 53.93 -45.68
CA ILE A 117 28.55 53.56 -46.16
C ILE A 117 28.49 52.06 -46.43
N ASN A 118 29.45 51.52 -47.20
CA ASN A 118 29.52 50.09 -47.49
C ASN A 118 29.68 49.25 -46.20
N LYS A 119 30.43 49.73 -45.19
CA LYS A 119 30.53 49.06 -43.89
C LYS A 119 29.19 49.06 -43.12
N SER A 120 28.41 50.14 -43.19
CA SER A 120 27.07 50.21 -42.58
C SER A 120 26.11 49.21 -43.20
N VAL A 121 26.04 49.20 -44.55
CA VAL A 121 25.18 48.27 -45.30
C VAL A 121 25.59 46.81 -45.07
N VAL A 122 26.89 46.52 -45.02
CA VAL A 122 27.37 45.16 -44.70
C VAL A 122 26.98 44.76 -43.27
N ASN A 123 27.06 45.67 -42.28
CA ASN A 123 26.61 45.37 -40.92
C ASN A 123 25.10 45.09 -40.85
N GLU A 124 24.26 45.89 -41.52
CA GLU A 124 22.79 45.66 -41.56
C GLU A 124 22.44 44.33 -42.24
N ILE A 125 23.15 43.95 -43.31
CA ILE A 125 22.99 42.64 -43.97
C ILE A 125 23.42 41.50 -43.03
N LEU A 126 24.50 41.67 -42.28
CA LEU A 126 24.97 40.68 -41.29
C LEU A 126 23.96 40.51 -40.13
N GLU A 127 23.43 41.61 -39.59
CA GLU A 127 22.40 41.58 -38.53
C GLU A 127 21.09 40.97 -39.05
N GLY A 128 20.64 41.36 -40.25
CA GLY A 128 19.46 40.79 -40.89
C GLY A 128 19.59 39.29 -41.17
N ASN A 129 20.78 38.81 -41.57
CA ASN A 129 21.06 37.39 -41.74
C ASN A 129 21.10 36.64 -40.39
N GLN A 130 21.69 37.22 -39.33
CA GLN A 130 21.64 36.63 -37.99
C GLN A 130 20.21 36.49 -37.45
N VAL A 131 19.33 37.46 -37.72
CA VAL A 131 17.91 37.39 -37.36
C VAL A 131 17.18 36.32 -38.17
N LYS A 132 17.43 36.22 -39.48
CA LYS A 132 16.87 35.15 -40.33
C LYS A 132 17.33 33.76 -39.91
N GLU A 133 18.61 33.57 -39.59
CA GLU A 133 19.11 32.30 -39.06
C GLU A 133 18.46 31.94 -37.73
N LYS A 134 18.30 32.90 -36.80
CA LYS A 134 17.59 32.67 -35.55
C LYS A 134 16.14 32.29 -35.78
N PHE A 135 15.43 33.00 -36.67
CA PHE A 135 14.03 32.69 -37.00
C PHE A 135 13.89 31.28 -37.59
N ALA A 136 14.72 30.91 -38.58
CA ALA A 136 14.71 29.59 -39.18
C ALA A 136 15.04 28.47 -38.18
N ARG A 137 15.99 28.70 -37.26
CA ARG A 137 16.26 27.77 -36.15
C ARG A 137 15.04 27.61 -35.24
N THR A 138 14.41 28.71 -34.82
CA THR A 138 13.21 28.69 -33.96
C THR A 138 12.00 28.05 -34.66
N GLU A 139 11.84 28.25 -35.97
CA GLU A 139 10.77 27.62 -36.76
C GLU A 139 10.98 26.10 -36.88
N HIS A 140 12.21 25.67 -37.17
CA HIS A 140 12.60 24.25 -37.17
C HIS A 140 12.39 23.61 -35.80
N GLU A 141 12.84 24.27 -34.72
CA GLU A 141 12.64 23.83 -33.34
C GLU A 141 11.15 23.70 -32.98
N ASN A 142 10.31 24.63 -33.43
CA ASN A 142 8.86 24.52 -33.29
C ASN A 142 8.25 23.36 -34.09
N THR A 143 8.78 23.01 -35.27
CA THR A 143 8.33 21.82 -36.00
C THR A 143 8.70 20.52 -35.27
N CYS A 144 9.94 20.39 -34.79
CA CYS A 144 10.37 19.24 -33.98
C CYS A 144 9.53 19.11 -32.70
N LEU A 145 9.31 20.20 -31.97
CA LEU A 145 8.46 20.21 -30.77
C LEU A 145 7.01 19.80 -31.07
N LYS A 146 6.46 20.11 -32.25
CA LYS A 146 5.11 19.65 -32.64
C LYS A 146 5.07 18.14 -32.90
N GLU A 147 6.08 17.60 -33.56
CA GLU A 147 6.20 16.16 -33.81
C GLU A 147 6.38 15.37 -32.51
N ASP A 148 7.24 15.85 -31.60
CA ASP A 148 7.44 15.19 -30.31
C ASP A 148 6.20 15.27 -29.41
N ASN A 149 5.46 16.39 -29.44
CA ASN A 149 4.15 16.48 -28.80
C ASN A 149 3.11 15.51 -29.41
N ALA A 150 3.21 15.15 -30.70
CA ALA A 150 2.36 14.14 -31.30
C ALA A 150 2.73 12.72 -30.83
N LYS A 151 4.04 12.38 -30.86
CA LYS A 151 4.57 11.11 -30.34
C LYS A 151 4.18 10.88 -28.87
N LEU A 152 4.43 11.88 -28.01
CA LEU A 152 4.09 11.83 -26.58
C LEU A 152 2.58 11.65 -26.33
N LYS A 153 1.71 12.24 -27.17
CA LYS A 153 0.25 12.04 -27.06
C LYS A 153 -0.16 10.61 -27.41
N ASP A 154 0.47 9.98 -28.39
CA ASP A 154 0.15 8.61 -28.78
C ASP A 154 0.75 7.57 -27.83
N GLU A 155 1.93 7.83 -27.27
CA GLU A 155 2.46 7.06 -26.12
C GLU A 155 1.53 7.16 -24.91
N LEU A 156 1.08 8.36 -24.54
CA LEU A 156 0.12 8.56 -23.44
C LEU A 156 -1.17 7.75 -23.65
N LYS A 157 -1.70 7.69 -24.88
CA LYS A 157 -2.87 6.86 -25.22
C LYS A 157 -2.58 5.37 -24.98
N LYS A 158 -1.46 4.85 -25.50
CA LYS A 158 -1.07 3.43 -25.34
C LYS A 158 -0.94 3.06 -23.86
N THR A 159 -0.16 3.82 -23.10
CA THR A 159 0.03 3.61 -21.65
C THR A 159 -1.29 3.68 -20.89
N ASN A 160 -2.22 4.55 -21.29
CA ASN A 160 -3.54 4.64 -20.64
C ASN A 160 -4.45 3.44 -20.97
N ILE A 161 -4.34 2.85 -22.16
CA ILE A 161 -5.05 1.60 -22.52
C ILE A 161 -4.49 0.44 -21.69
N GLU A 162 -3.17 0.27 -21.63
CA GLU A 162 -2.49 -0.76 -20.83
C GLU A 162 -2.83 -0.65 -19.34
N LYS A 163 -2.84 0.58 -18.81
CA LYS A 163 -3.27 0.84 -17.43
C LYS A 163 -4.72 0.41 -17.18
N ASN A 164 -5.64 0.68 -18.10
CA ASN A 164 -7.06 0.31 -17.93
C ASN A 164 -7.26 -1.22 -17.97
N ASP A 165 -6.56 -1.92 -18.86
CA ASP A 165 -6.53 -3.38 -18.89
C ASP A 165 -5.96 -3.97 -17.58
N LEU A 166 -4.83 -3.44 -17.10
CA LEU A 166 -4.23 -3.86 -15.83
C LEU A 166 -5.13 -3.57 -14.62
N GLU A 167 -5.77 -2.40 -14.56
CA GLU A 167 -6.75 -2.09 -13.50
C GLU A 167 -7.94 -3.06 -13.53
N THR A 168 -8.41 -3.46 -14.72
CA THR A 168 -9.48 -4.45 -14.88
C THR A 168 -9.05 -5.82 -14.38
N LYS A 169 -7.84 -6.28 -14.71
CA LYS A 169 -7.27 -7.55 -14.22
C LYS A 169 -7.08 -7.56 -12.69
N ILE A 170 -6.62 -6.45 -12.12
CA ILE A 170 -6.42 -6.30 -10.67
C ILE A 170 -7.76 -6.34 -9.91
N ARG A 171 -8.85 -5.77 -10.46
CA ARG A 171 -10.21 -5.81 -9.86
C ARG A 171 -10.78 -7.22 -9.67
N ASN A 172 -10.33 -8.19 -10.48
CA ASN A 172 -10.75 -9.58 -10.33
C ASN A 172 -10.07 -10.28 -9.13
N ILE A 173 -8.97 -9.73 -8.62
CA ILE A 173 -8.15 -10.31 -7.55
C ILE A 173 -8.34 -9.54 -6.23
N PHE A 174 -8.33 -8.20 -6.31
CA PHE A 174 -8.32 -7.30 -5.16
C PHE A 174 -9.61 -6.47 -5.11
N THR A 175 -10.09 -6.19 -3.89
CA THR A 175 -11.22 -5.29 -3.65
C THR A 175 -10.85 -3.82 -3.90
N ASP A 176 -11.86 -2.95 -4.05
CA ASP A 176 -11.62 -1.49 -4.21
C ASP A 176 -10.83 -0.87 -3.04
N GLY A 177 -11.01 -1.34 -1.80
CA GLY A 177 -10.22 -0.90 -0.66
C GLY A 177 -8.74 -1.29 -0.79
N GLN A 178 -8.48 -2.52 -1.22
CA GLN A 178 -7.13 -3.03 -1.48
C GLN A 178 -6.46 -2.29 -2.65
N ILE A 179 -7.21 -2.02 -3.73
CA ILE A 179 -6.73 -1.23 -4.88
C ILE A 179 -6.40 0.22 -4.48
N LYS A 180 -7.24 0.85 -3.65
CA LYS A 180 -6.95 2.18 -3.09
C LYS A 180 -5.64 2.18 -2.27
N LYS A 181 -5.37 1.09 -1.53
CA LYS A 181 -4.13 0.92 -0.77
C LYS A 181 -2.90 0.69 -1.66
N LEU A 182 -3.04 -0.08 -2.75
CA LEU A 182 -1.99 -0.24 -3.77
C LEU A 182 -1.67 1.08 -4.47
N LYS A 183 -2.69 1.85 -4.86
CA LYS A 183 -2.53 3.16 -5.52
C LYS A 183 -1.94 4.24 -4.60
N ASN A 184 -2.10 4.13 -3.28
CA ASN A 184 -1.56 5.08 -2.30
C ASN A 184 -0.96 4.32 -1.08
N PRO A 185 0.26 3.75 -1.19
CA PRO A 185 0.83 2.88 -0.16
C PRO A 185 0.96 3.54 1.22
N GLU A 186 1.20 4.85 1.29
CA GLU A 186 1.36 5.56 2.57
C GLU A 186 0.02 5.96 3.22
N LYS A 187 -1.03 6.18 2.43
CA LYS A 187 -2.31 6.67 2.98
C LYS A 187 -3.03 5.59 3.78
N LYS A 188 -3.73 6.02 4.84
CA LYS A 188 -4.65 5.18 5.60
C LYS A 188 -5.93 4.99 4.77
N VAL A 189 -6.35 3.74 4.57
CA VAL A 189 -7.59 3.40 3.87
C VAL A 189 -8.67 3.05 4.89
N LYS A 190 -9.89 3.55 4.67
CA LYS A 190 -11.09 3.13 5.40
C LYS A 190 -11.62 1.86 4.74
N TRP A 191 -11.35 0.72 5.36
CA TRP A 191 -11.81 -0.60 4.91
C TRP A 191 -13.34 -0.73 5.03
N CYS A 192 -13.98 -1.34 4.03
CA CYS A 192 -15.38 -1.74 4.07
C CYS A 192 -15.56 -3.16 4.64
N GLU A 193 -16.81 -3.61 4.77
CA GLU A 193 -17.12 -4.95 5.28
C GLU A 193 -16.60 -6.08 4.38
N GLU A 194 -16.66 -5.91 3.06
CA GLU A 194 -16.15 -6.88 2.09
C GLU A 194 -14.61 -7.04 2.17
N ASP A 195 -13.89 -5.91 2.26
CA ASP A 195 -12.42 -5.90 2.44
C ASP A 195 -12.04 -6.72 3.68
N ILE A 196 -12.76 -6.50 4.78
CA ILE A 196 -12.52 -7.13 6.08
C ILE A 196 -12.91 -8.60 6.03
N ALA A 197 -14.08 -8.96 5.47
CA ALA A 197 -14.54 -10.34 5.36
C ALA A 197 -13.54 -11.19 4.56
N LYS A 198 -13.14 -10.75 3.36
CA LYS A 198 -12.12 -11.43 2.54
C LYS A 198 -10.78 -11.54 3.29
N SER A 199 -10.38 -10.50 4.01
CA SER A 199 -9.13 -10.51 4.78
C SER A 199 -9.18 -11.43 6.01
N ILE A 200 -10.33 -11.54 6.70
CA ILE A 200 -10.55 -12.49 7.79
C ILE A 200 -10.49 -13.92 7.25
N THR A 201 -11.09 -14.22 6.09
CA THR A 201 -11.00 -15.54 5.45
C THR A 201 -9.54 -15.94 5.20
N VAL A 202 -8.73 -15.07 4.58
CA VAL A 202 -7.30 -15.35 4.34
C VAL A 202 -6.53 -15.51 5.66
N TYR A 203 -6.83 -14.70 6.67
CA TYR A 203 -6.20 -14.81 8.00
C TYR A 203 -6.57 -16.13 8.71
N ALA A 204 -7.82 -16.57 8.62
CA ALA A 204 -8.31 -17.82 9.20
C ALA A 204 -7.69 -19.05 8.53
N THR A 205 -7.53 -19.03 7.20
CA THR A 205 -6.83 -20.11 6.47
C THR A 205 -5.34 -20.16 6.81
N GLY A 206 -4.68 -19.03 7.11
CA GLY A 206 -3.25 -19.03 7.37
C GLY A 206 -2.70 -17.74 8.00
N ALA A 207 -2.88 -17.57 9.30
CA ALA A 207 -2.42 -16.38 10.03
C ALA A 207 -0.91 -16.08 9.90
N ARG A 208 -0.06 -17.10 9.74
CA ARG A 208 1.39 -16.94 9.47
C ARG A 208 1.61 -16.37 8.06
N SER A 209 0.97 -16.94 7.05
CA SER A 209 1.02 -16.49 5.66
C SER A 209 0.47 -15.07 5.50
N TYR A 210 -0.65 -14.75 6.13
CA TYR A 210 -1.20 -13.39 6.16
C TYR A 210 -0.20 -12.37 6.73
N LYS A 211 0.43 -12.68 7.87
CA LYS A 211 1.46 -11.82 8.48
C LYS A 211 2.70 -11.66 7.59
N LEU A 212 3.09 -12.71 6.85
CA LEU A 212 4.18 -12.63 5.87
C LEU A 212 3.82 -11.74 4.68
N LEU A 213 2.62 -11.91 4.10
CA LEU A 213 2.13 -11.09 3.00
C LEU A 213 2.02 -9.61 3.40
N LEU A 214 1.53 -9.32 4.61
CA LEU A 214 1.49 -7.96 5.18
C LEU A 214 2.90 -7.35 5.27
N LYS A 215 3.93 -8.13 5.69
CA LYS A 215 5.34 -7.70 5.67
C LYS A 215 5.92 -7.53 4.27
N LYS A 216 5.33 -8.16 3.25
CA LYS A 216 5.66 -8.02 1.82
C LYS A 216 4.80 -6.93 1.15
N ASN A 217 4.22 -6.01 1.93
CA ASN A 217 3.40 -4.89 1.46
C ASN A 217 2.15 -5.29 0.65
N PHE A 218 1.62 -6.52 0.82
CA PHE A 218 0.29 -6.81 0.31
C PHE A 218 -0.74 -5.87 0.95
N PRO A 219 -1.79 -5.44 0.20
CA PRO A 219 -2.72 -4.39 0.60
C PRO A 219 -3.75 -4.86 1.64
N PHE A 220 -3.35 -5.65 2.63
CA PHE A 220 -4.24 -6.19 3.64
C PHE A 220 -4.42 -5.24 4.85
N PRO A 221 -5.58 -5.29 5.54
CA PRO A 221 -5.76 -4.67 6.84
C PRO A 221 -4.74 -5.20 7.88
N SER A 222 -4.34 -4.37 8.84
CA SER A 222 -3.51 -4.85 9.95
C SER A 222 -4.28 -5.85 10.83
N VAL A 223 -3.57 -6.77 11.49
CA VAL A 223 -4.20 -7.78 12.38
C VAL A 223 -5.05 -7.12 13.48
N ARG A 224 -4.58 -5.99 14.05
CA ARG A 224 -5.35 -5.19 15.02
C ARG A 224 -6.63 -4.59 14.42
N THR A 225 -6.64 -4.30 13.12
CA THR A 225 -7.87 -3.89 12.43
C THR A 225 -8.84 -5.06 12.35
N LEU A 226 -8.39 -6.26 11.94
CA LEU A 226 -9.24 -7.45 11.90
C LEU A 226 -9.84 -7.75 13.28
N GLN A 227 -9.01 -7.79 14.34
CA GLN A 227 -9.45 -8.01 15.72
C GLN A 227 -10.56 -7.04 16.16
N ARG A 228 -10.38 -5.73 15.90
CA ARG A 228 -11.39 -4.71 16.23
C ARG A 228 -12.69 -4.85 15.44
N TRP A 229 -12.64 -5.40 14.23
CA TRP A 229 -13.86 -5.72 13.47
C TRP A 229 -14.52 -7.01 13.99
N SER A 230 -13.75 -8.04 14.33
CA SER A 230 -14.26 -9.27 14.94
C SER A 230 -14.95 -9.02 16.30
N GLN A 231 -14.43 -8.08 17.10
CA GLN A 231 -15.05 -7.63 18.37
C GLN A 231 -16.48 -7.06 18.22
N LYS A 232 -16.95 -6.77 17.01
CA LYS A 232 -18.35 -6.38 16.77
C LYS A 232 -19.32 -7.56 16.77
N ILE A 233 -18.82 -8.79 16.65
CA ILE A 233 -19.63 -10.00 16.61
C ILE A 233 -19.62 -10.59 18.01
N ASP A 234 -20.70 -10.35 18.74
CA ASP A 234 -20.89 -10.87 20.08
C ASP A 234 -21.20 -12.38 20.04
N ILE A 235 -20.34 -13.19 20.68
CA ILE A 235 -20.45 -14.65 20.76
C ILE A 235 -20.39 -15.01 22.24
N GLN A 236 -21.57 -15.18 22.84
CA GLN A 236 -21.76 -15.56 24.24
C GLN A 236 -22.19 -17.03 24.36
N PRO A 237 -21.94 -17.67 25.52
CA PRO A 237 -22.46 -19.00 25.82
C PRO A 237 -23.99 -19.07 25.70
N GLY A 238 -24.49 -20.24 25.35
CA GLY A 238 -25.88 -20.48 25.00
C GLY A 238 -26.09 -20.57 23.48
N ILE A 239 -27.27 -20.12 23.03
CA ILE A 239 -27.68 -20.20 21.62
C ILE A 239 -27.03 -19.07 20.81
N LEU A 240 -26.35 -19.44 19.72
CA LEU A 240 -25.59 -18.57 18.83
C LEU A 240 -26.50 -17.76 17.89
N LYS A 241 -27.19 -16.75 18.46
CA LYS A 241 -28.07 -15.82 17.74
C LYS A 241 -27.47 -15.22 16.46
N PRO A 242 -26.18 -14.81 16.38
CA PRO A 242 -25.61 -14.30 15.14
C PRO A 242 -25.56 -15.35 14.02
N VAL A 243 -25.25 -16.61 14.37
CA VAL A 243 -25.20 -17.72 13.40
C VAL A 243 -26.62 -18.03 12.89
N LEU A 244 -27.60 -18.12 13.79
CA LEU A 244 -29.00 -18.32 13.39
C LEU A 244 -29.53 -17.18 12.49
N LYS A 245 -29.11 -15.93 12.74
CA LYS A 245 -29.45 -14.78 11.87
C LYS A 245 -28.82 -14.89 10.48
N ILE A 246 -27.56 -15.34 10.39
CA ILE A 246 -26.90 -15.60 9.09
C ILE A 246 -27.63 -16.73 8.35
N MET A 247 -27.98 -17.81 9.06
CA MET A 247 -28.73 -18.94 8.51
C MET A 247 -30.12 -18.52 8.01
N ARG A 248 -30.92 -17.81 8.81
CA ARG A 248 -32.26 -17.32 8.39
C ARG A 248 -32.22 -16.53 7.07
N ASN A 249 -31.14 -15.77 6.85
CA ASN A 249 -30.94 -14.96 5.65
C ASN A 249 -30.23 -15.71 4.50
N ALA A 250 -29.90 -16.99 4.66
CA ALA A 250 -29.25 -17.78 3.63
C ALA A 250 -30.26 -18.20 2.54
N ASP A 251 -29.91 -17.89 1.29
CA ASP A 251 -30.66 -18.32 0.13
C ASP A 251 -30.40 -19.81 -0.14
N LEU A 252 -31.25 -20.66 0.44
CA LEU A 252 -31.20 -22.12 0.33
C LEU A 252 -32.59 -22.64 -0.03
N ALA A 253 -32.65 -23.57 -0.99
CA ALA A 253 -33.86 -24.30 -1.31
C ALA A 253 -34.42 -25.04 -0.07
N ALA A 254 -35.74 -25.19 0.02
CA ALA A 254 -36.41 -25.76 1.20
C ALA A 254 -35.85 -27.13 1.62
N LEU A 255 -35.58 -28.02 0.66
CA LEU A 255 -34.99 -29.35 0.90
C LEU A 255 -33.60 -29.23 1.55
N ALA A 256 -32.78 -28.26 1.14
CA ALA A 256 -31.45 -28.02 1.69
C ALA A 256 -31.46 -27.43 3.10
N LYS A 257 -32.61 -26.90 3.58
CA LYS A 257 -32.78 -26.41 4.96
C LYS A 257 -33.11 -27.52 5.96
N ILE A 258 -33.57 -28.69 5.50
CA ILE A 258 -33.80 -29.87 6.36
C ILE A 258 -32.45 -30.31 6.94
N CYS A 259 -32.39 -30.48 8.27
CA CYS A 259 -31.15 -30.68 9.00
C CYS A 259 -31.24 -31.73 10.11
N VAL A 260 -30.06 -32.12 10.59
CA VAL A 260 -29.83 -33.00 11.73
C VAL A 260 -29.08 -32.21 12.79
N LEU A 261 -29.48 -32.34 14.05
CA LEU A 261 -28.85 -31.70 15.20
C LEU A 261 -27.96 -32.72 15.93
N SER A 262 -26.64 -32.56 15.83
CA SER A 262 -25.68 -33.39 16.56
C SER A 262 -25.07 -32.63 17.74
N PHE A 263 -24.92 -33.26 18.90
CA PHE A 263 -24.28 -32.64 20.06
C PHE A 263 -23.34 -33.59 20.80
N ASP A 264 -22.26 -33.04 21.35
CA ASP A 264 -21.20 -33.77 22.06
C ASP A 264 -20.48 -32.84 23.05
N GLU A 265 -19.71 -33.42 23.97
CA GLU A 265 -18.89 -32.69 24.96
C GLU A 265 -17.39 -32.74 24.63
N MET A 266 -16.71 -31.59 24.72
CA MET A 266 -15.27 -31.49 24.52
C MET A 266 -14.57 -31.15 25.83
N LYS A 267 -13.66 -32.02 26.30
CA LYS A 267 -12.76 -31.71 27.42
C LYS A 267 -11.85 -30.53 27.05
N ILE A 268 -11.78 -29.54 27.93
CA ILE A 268 -10.88 -28.39 27.83
C ILE A 268 -9.94 -28.31 29.05
N LYS A 269 -8.94 -27.42 28.97
CA LYS A 269 -8.01 -27.19 30.08
C LYS A 269 -8.68 -26.29 31.12
N GLU A 270 -8.77 -26.78 32.35
CA GLU A 270 -9.31 -26.05 33.49
C GLU A 270 -8.35 -24.92 33.91
N THR A 271 -8.62 -23.70 33.47
CA THR A 271 -7.85 -22.49 33.82
C THR A 271 -8.78 -21.29 33.91
N PHE A 272 -8.49 -20.37 34.84
CA PHE A 272 -9.08 -19.03 34.83
C PHE A 272 -8.65 -18.26 33.58
N CYS A 273 -9.59 -17.57 32.95
CA CYS A 273 -9.34 -16.67 31.82
C CYS A 273 -9.97 -15.32 32.14
N TYR A 274 -9.23 -14.23 31.93
CA TYR A 274 -9.74 -12.87 32.12
C TYR A 274 -9.96 -12.20 30.77
N ASP A 275 -11.20 -11.77 30.51
CA ASP A 275 -11.55 -11.00 29.31
C ASP A 275 -11.54 -9.50 29.63
N GLN A 276 -10.52 -8.82 29.10
CA GLN A 276 -10.33 -7.38 29.23
C GLN A 276 -11.41 -6.53 28.54
N SER A 277 -12.18 -7.09 27.61
CA SER A 277 -13.18 -6.34 26.85
C SER A 277 -14.52 -6.17 27.57
N VAL A 278 -14.81 -7.08 28.50
CA VAL A 278 -16.02 -7.10 29.34
C VAL A 278 -15.70 -7.10 30.84
N ASP A 279 -14.44 -6.84 31.20
CA ASP A 279 -13.92 -6.83 32.58
C ASP A 279 -14.40 -8.03 33.43
N THR A 280 -14.33 -9.23 32.86
CA THR A 280 -14.95 -10.43 33.45
C THR A 280 -13.96 -11.58 33.52
N THR A 281 -13.90 -12.25 34.68
CA THR A 281 -13.13 -13.48 34.86
C THR A 281 -14.02 -14.69 34.58
N LEU A 282 -13.68 -15.43 33.52
CA LEU A 282 -14.25 -16.74 33.23
C LEU A 282 -13.67 -17.77 34.21
N SER A 283 -14.57 -18.45 34.92
CA SER A 283 -14.21 -19.52 35.85
C SER A 283 -13.67 -20.76 35.11
N PRO A 284 -12.81 -21.59 35.74
CA PRO A 284 -12.30 -22.80 35.13
C PRO A 284 -13.42 -23.75 34.72
N ALA A 285 -13.47 -24.06 33.43
CA ALA A 285 -14.38 -25.04 32.86
C ALA A 285 -13.61 -26.30 32.45
N ALA A 286 -14.21 -27.45 32.72
CA ALA A 286 -13.70 -28.79 32.46
C ALA A 286 -14.13 -29.29 31.07
N TYR A 287 -15.35 -28.95 30.66
CA TYR A 287 -15.97 -29.39 29.41
C TYR A 287 -16.69 -28.23 28.72
N VAL A 288 -16.82 -28.33 27.40
CA VAL A 288 -17.70 -27.48 26.58
C VAL A 288 -18.70 -28.39 25.88
N GLN A 289 -19.99 -28.20 26.16
CA GLN A 289 -21.07 -28.82 25.41
C GLN A 289 -21.24 -28.04 24.12
N VAL A 290 -21.28 -28.70 22.96
CA VAL A 290 -21.49 -28.06 21.65
C VAL A 290 -22.64 -28.74 20.93
N ALA A 291 -23.53 -27.96 20.33
CA ALA A 291 -24.54 -28.47 19.39
C ALA A 291 -24.35 -27.85 18.00
N MET A 292 -24.39 -28.70 16.98
CA MET A 292 -24.13 -28.37 15.59
C MET A 292 -25.26 -28.87 14.70
N LEU A 293 -25.71 -28.02 13.79
CA LEU A 293 -26.59 -28.42 12.69
C LEU A 293 -25.76 -28.88 11.51
N ARG A 294 -26.22 -29.93 10.85
CA ARG A 294 -25.75 -30.40 9.55
C ARG A 294 -26.94 -30.50 8.60
N GLY A 295 -26.83 -29.97 7.39
CA GLY A 295 -27.84 -30.18 6.36
C GLY A 295 -27.96 -31.67 6.02
N LEU A 296 -29.20 -32.18 5.94
CA LEU A 296 -29.48 -33.57 5.58
C LEU A 296 -29.33 -33.78 4.07
N PHE A 297 -29.89 -32.86 3.29
CA PHE A 297 -29.77 -32.83 1.82
C PHE A 297 -28.84 -31.71 1.32
N GLY A 298 -28.46 -30.77 2.19
CA GLY A 298 -27.53 -29.67 1.86
C GLY A 298 -26.14 -29.91 2.44
N ASN A 299 -25.08 -29.69 1.65
CA ASN A 299 -23.70 -29.80 2.12
C ASN A 299 -23.26 -28.56 2.91
N TRP A 300 -23.79 -28.41 4.13
CA TRP A 300 -23.43 -27.34 5.07
C TRP A 300 -23.47 -27.84 6.51
N LYS A 301 -22.74 -27.16 7.40
CA LYS A 301 -22.78 -27.38 8.84
C LYS A 301 -22.53 -26.06 9.59
N GLN A 302 -23.18 -25.85 10.72
CA GLN A 302 -23.04 -24.65 11.54
C GLN A 302 -23.17 -25.00 13.04
N PRO A 303 -22.24 -24.56 13.91
CA PRO A 303 -22.46 -24.61 15.35
C PRO A 303 -23.58 -23.63 15.72
N ILE A 304 -24.53 -24.05 16.55
CA ILE A 304 -25.67 -23.22 16.97
C ILE A 304 -25.75 -23.02 18.48
N PHE A 305 -25.00 -23.80 19.26
CA PHE A 305 -24.97 -23.73 20.71
C PHE A 305 -23.58 -24.11 21.21
N TYR A 306 -23.08 -23.38 22.21
CA TYR A 306 -21.99 -23.86 23.06
C TYR A 306 -22.18 -23.37 24.49
N ASP A 307 -21.80 -24.17 25.48
CA ASP A 307 -21.81 -23.73 26.88
C ASP A 307 -20.81 -24.53 27.75
N PHE A 308 -20.40 -23.96 28.88
CA PHE A 308 -19.34 -24.48 29.74
C PHE A 308 -19.90 -25.35 30.87
N ASN A 309 -19.32 -26.53 31.10
CA ASN A 309 -19.74 -27.51 32.12
C ASN A 309 -21.24 -27.85 32.12
N CYS A 310 -21.93 -27.60 31.00
CA CYS A 310 -23.36 -27.76 30.84
C CYS A 310 -23.69 -29.16 30.33
N LYS A 311 -24.80 -29.75 30.78
CA LYS A 311 -25.32 -31.03 30.28
C LYS A 311 -26.47 -30.77 29.31
N MET A 312 -26.60 -31.57 28.26
CA MET A 312 -27.79 -31.53 27.42
C MET A 312 -29.00 -32.09 28.20
N THR A 313 -29.87 -31.19 28.69
CA THR A 313 -31.15 -31.55 29.30
C THR A 313 -32.27 -31.51 28.26
N LYS A 314 -33.43 -32.11 28.58
CA LYS A 314 -34.62 -32.04 27.74
C LYS A 314 -35.06 -30.60 27.44
N ASP A 315 -35.13 -29.76 28.46
CA ASP A 315 -35.52 -28.35 28.31
C ASP A 315 -34.54 -27.56 27.44
N LEU A 316 -33.23 -27.78 27.62
CA LEU A 316 -32.20 -27.16 26.80
C LEU A 316 -32.30 -27.63 25.34
N LEU A 317 -32.42 -28.94 25.11
CA LEU A 317 -32.60 -29.52 23.78
C LEU A 317 -33.85 -28.97 23.09
N PHE A 318 -34.97 -28.87 23.79
CA PHE A 318 -36.22 -28.34 23.22
C PHE A 318 -36.12 -26.83 22.94
N THR A 319 -35.42 -26.07 23.79
CA THR A 319 -35.12 -24.64 23.55
C THR A 319 -34.26 -24.44 22.30
N ILE A 320 -33.25 -25.29 22.11
CA ILE A 320 -32.41 -25.32 20.91
C ILE A 320 -33.25 -25.67 19.67
N ILE A 321 -34.01 -26.77 19.71
CA ILE A 321 -34.86 -27.22 18.58
C ILE A 321 -35.86 -26.12 18.19
N LYS A 322 -36.55 -25.53 19.17
CA LYS A 322 -37.49 -24.44 18.95
C LYS A 322 -36.83 -23.25 18.26
N SER A 323 -35.67 -22.81 18.76
CA SER A 323 -34.93 -21.70 18.17
C SER A 323 -34.49 -21.96 16.72
N VAL A 324 -34.25 -23.22 16.34
CA VAL A 324 -33.86 -23.60 14.97
C VAL A 324 -35.07 -23.67 14.03
N GLU A 325 -36.14 -24.33 14.44
CA GLU A 325 -37.40 -24.43 13.68
C GLU A 325 -38.01 -23.04 13.41
N GLU A 326 -38.03 -22.17 14.41
CA GLU A 326 -38.47 -20.77 14.27
C GLU A 326 -37.60 -19.93 13.32
N ASN A 327 -36.37 -20.37 13.00
CA ASN A 327 -35.52 -19.76 11.98
C ASN A 327 -35.69 -20.40 10.58
N GLY A 328 -36.66 -21.30 10.40
CA GLY A 328 -37.01 -21.91 9.12
C GLY A 328 -36.15 -23.12 8.74
N TYR A 329 -35.60 -23.83 9.73
CA TYR A 329 -34.74 -25.00 9.55
C TYR A 329 -35.41 -26.25 10.17
N PRO A 330 -36.06 -27.11 9.36
CA PRO A 330 -36.68 -28.33 9.85
C PRO A 330 -35.64 -29.33 10.39
N ILE A 331 -35.68 -29.62 11.69
CA ILE A 331 -34.91 -30.71 12.29
C ILE A 331 -35.66 -32.01 12.06
N GLN A 332 -34.99 -32.98 11.44
CA GLN A 332 -35.54 -34.31 11.16
C GLN A 332 -35.00 -35.39 12.11
N ALA A 333 -33.79 -35.19 12.65
CA ALA A 333 -33.16 -36.11 13.58
C ALA A 333 -32.23 -35.40 14.57
N ILE A 334 -32.00 -36.03 15.72
CA ILE A 334 -30.93 -35.71 16.66
C ILE A 334 -29.90 -36.84 16.73
N VAL A 335 -28.63 -36.50 16.94
CA VAL A 335 -27.52 -37.46 17.10
C VAL A 335 -26.73 -37.12 18.37
N SER A 336 -26.49 -38.11 19.21
CA SER A 336 -25.60 -37.99 20.37
C SER A 336 -24.71 -39.22 20.52
N ASP A 337 -23.68 -39.12 21.35
CA ASP A 337 -22.99 -40.29 21.87
C ASP A 337 -23.87 -41.08 22.88
N LEU A 338 -23.34 -42.16 23.45
CA LEU A 338 -24.00 -42.97 24.49
C LEU A 338 -23.35 -42.82 25.89
N GLY A 339 -22.80 -41.64 26.17
CA GLY A 339 -22.38 -41.23 27.51
C GLY A 339 -23.51 -41.39 28.54
N GLY A 340 -23.16 -41.52 29.83
CA GLY A 340 -24.15 -41.75 30.89
C GLY A 340 -25.21 -40.65 30.99
N THR A 341 -24.82 -39.40 30.72
CA THR A 341 -25.69 -38.23 30.60
C THR A 341 -26.65 -38.32 29.43
N ASN A 342 -26.15 -38.62 28.23
CA ASN A 342 -26.97 -38.71 27.01
C ASN A 342 -27.94 -39.92 27.06
N ARG A 343 -27.55 -41.04 27.66
CA ARG A 343 -28.47 -42.16 27.94
C ARG A 343 -29.58 -41.79 28.94
N ALA A 344 -29.29 -40.96 29.94
CA ALA A 344 -30.31 -40.44 30.84
C ALA A 344 -31.29 -39.50 30.11
N LEU A 345 -30.79 -38.63 29.23
CA LEU A 345 -31.60 -37.78 28.36
C LEU A 345 -32.52 -38.61 27.44
N HIS A 346 -32.02 -39.66 26.79
CA HIS A 346 -32.86 -40.53 25.93
C HIS A 346 -34.01 -41.17 26.71
N LYS A 347 -33.77 -41.58 27.96
CA LYS A 347 -34.81 -42.09 28.87
C LYS A 347 -35.82 -41.00 29.26
N GLU A 348 -35.37 -39.78 29.56
CA GLU A 348 -36.22 -38.62 29.89
C GLU A 348 -37.09 -38.15 28.71
N LEU A 349 -36.61 -38.38 27.49
CA LEU A 349 -37.32 -38.15 26.24
C LEU A 349 -38.33 -39.26 25.88
N GLY A 350 -38.33 -40.39 26.61
CA GLY A 350 -39.22 -41.53 26.35
C GLY A 350 -38.85 -42.34 25.10
N VAL A 351 -37.57 -42.32 24.71
CA VAL A 351 -37.07 -43.07 23.54
C VAL A 351 -36.96 -44.56 23.90
N THR A 352 -37.59 -45.42 23.11
CA THR A 352 -37.50 -46.88 23.24
C THR A 352 -37.14 -47.54 21.91
N LEU A 353 -37.00 -48.86 21.88
CA LEU A 353 -36.73 -49.61 20.64
C LEU A 353 -37.92 -49.52 19.67
N GLU A 354 -39.14 -49.52 20.22
CA GLU A 354 -40.41 -49.46 19.49
C GLU A 354 -40.75 -48.01 19.08
N ASN A 355 -40.32 -47.03 19.86
CA ASN A 355 -40.46 -45.61 19.54
C ASN A 355 -39.11 -44.85 19.59
N PRO A 356 -38.30 -44.93 18.52
CA PRO A 356 -37.01 -44.23 18.42
C PRO A 356 -37.17 -42.75 18.02
N SER A 357 -38.24 -42.08 18.49
CA SER A 357 -38.59 -40.73 18.06
C SER A 357 -39.30 -39.90 19.13
N ILE A 358 -39.13 -38.58 19.05
CA ILE A 358 -39.81 -37.59 19.88
C ILE A 358 -40.72 -36.71 19.01
N ALA A 359 -41.79 -36.17 19.60
CA ALA A 359 -42.59 -35.13 18.95
C ALA A 359 -41.79 -33.82 18.90
N ASN A 360 -41.92 -33.08 17.80
CA ASN A 360 -41.25 -31.80 17.64
C ASN A 360 -41.95 -30.73 18.53
N PRO A 361 -41.21 -29.95 19.34
CA PRO A 361 -41.78 -29.01 20.31
C PRO A 361 -42.44 -27.77 19.69
N VAL A 362 -42.29 -27.54 18.37
CA VAL A 362 -42.97 -26.47 17.62
C VAL A 362 -44.09 -27.02 16.73
N HIS A 363 -43.91 -28.22 16.19
CA HIS A 363 -44.84 -28.88 15.28
C HIS A 363 -45.14 -30.31 15.73
N PRO A 364 -46.04 -30.53 16.72
CA PRO A 364 -46.23 -31.85 17.36
C PRO A 364 -46.50 -33.02 16.40
N ASP A 365 -47.10 -32.77 15.24
CA ASP A 365 -47.36 -33.77 14.19
C ASP A 365 -46.08 -34.29 13.50
N ARG A 366 -44.97 -33.55 13.60
CA ARG A 366 -43.65 -33.95 13.06
C ARG A 366 -42.86 -34.71 14.12
N LYS A 367 -42.35 -35.88 13.72
CA LYS A 367 -41.41 -36.68 14.51
C LYS A 367 -39.97 -36.24 14.24
N ILE A 368 -39.16 -36.18 15.30
CA ILE A 368 -37.71 -36.07 15.26
C ILE A 368 -37.13 -37.42 15.69
N PHE A 369 -36.35 -38.06 14.83
CA PHE A 369 -35.77 -39.37 15.11
C PHE A 369 -34.49 -39.25 15.96
N VAL A 370 -34.28 -40.19 16.87
CA VAL A 370 -33.12 -40.19 17.79
C VAL A 370 -32.11 -41.24 17.33
N PHE A 371 -30.89 -40.82 17.04
CA PHE A 371 -29.79 -41.68 16.62
C PHE A 371 -28.62 -41.62 17.61
N ALA A 372 -27.93 -42.75 17.76
CA ALA A 372 -26.64 -42.83 18.45
C ALA A 372 -25.49 -42.66 17.44
N ASP A 373 -24.34 -42.16 17.90
CA ASP A 373 -23.13 -42.07 17.09
C ASP A 373 -22.62 -43.48 16.70
N VAL A 374 -22.67 -43.80 15.41
CA VAL A 374 -22.34 -45.12 14.85
C VAL A 374 -20.84 -45.45 14.99
N PRO A 375 -19.91 -44.51 14.70
CA PRO A 375 -18.51 -44.58 15.13
C PRO A 375 -18.29 -44.85 16.63
N HIS A 376 -19.15 -44.36 17.54
CA HIS A 376 -19.08 -44.72 18.95
C HIS A 376 -19.55 -46.16 19.21
N LEU A 377 -20.67 -46.57 18.60
CA LEU A 377 -21.21 -47.92 18.71
C LEU A 377 -20.20 -49.01 18.30
N ILE A 378 -19.52 -48.86 17.16
CA ILE A 378 -18.52 -49.86 16.73
C ILE A 378 -17.30 -49.92 17.66
N LYS A 379 -16.92 -48.81 18.31
CA LYS A 379 -15.88 -48.81 19.35
C LYS A 379 -16.31 -49.56 20.61
N LEU A 380 -17.57 -49.40 21.04
CA LEU A 380 -18.13 -50.13 22.20
C LEU A 380 -18.20 -51.63 21.91
N LEU A 381 -18.75 -52.00 20.74
CA LEU A 381 -18.81 -53.39 20.28
C LEU A 381 -17.43 -54.04 20.27
N ARG A 382 -16.42 -53.32 19.74
CA ARG A 382 -15.01 -53.78 19.73
C ARG A 382 -14.46 -53.95 21.14
N ASN A 383 -14.75 -53.02 22.06
CA ASN A 383 -14.29 -53.13 23.46
C ASN A 383 -14.87 -54.39 24.12
N HIS A 384 -16.20 -54.59 24.04
CA HIS A 384 -16.85 -55.78 24.63
C HIS A 384 -16.29 -57.08 24.02
N PHE A 385 -16.08 -57.13 22.70
CA PHE A 385 -15.47 -58.28 22.04
C PHE A 385 -14.05 -58.61 22.53
N ILE A 386 -13.21 -57.60 22.79
CA ILE A 386 -11.83 -57.79 23.28
C ILE A 386 -11.79 -58.15 24.77
N ASP A 387 -12.71 -57.58 25.55
CA ASP A 387 -12.73 -57.68 27.01
C ASP A 387 -13.44 -58.95 27.51
N GLN A 388 -14.50 -59.39 26.82
CA GLN A 388 -15.38 -60.49 27.24
C GLN A 388 -15.77 -61.45 26.11
N GLY A 389 -15.86 -60.98 24.86
CA GLY A 389 -16.43 -61.76 23.76
C GLY A 389 -17.96 -61.64 23.71
N PHE A 390 -18.61 -62.50 22.92
CA PHE A 390 -20.07 -62.55 22.77
C PHE A 390 -20.60 -63.99 22.71
N GLU A 391 -21.76 -64.23 23.31
CA GLU A 391 -22.53 -65.47 23.11
C GLU A 391 -23.45 -65.31 21.89
N LEU A 392 -23.16 -66.04 20.80
CA LEU A 392 -23.95 -66.04 19.57
C LEU A 392 -24.43 -67.46 19.25
N GLN A 393 -25.74 -67.65 19.12
CA GLN A 393 -26.36 -68.94 18.79
C GLN A 393 -25.89 -70.09 19.71
N GLY A 394 -25.68 -69.82 21.01
CA GLY A 394 -25.19 -70.78 22.00
C GLY A 394 -23.67 -71.04 21.99
N ASN A 395 -22.91 -70.33 21.15
CA ASN A 395 -21.44 -70.43 21.10
C ASN A 395 -20.78 -69.14 21.61
N THR A 396 -19.72 -69.27 22.40
CA THR A 396 -18.96 -68.11 22.89
C THR A 396 -17.83 -67.75 21.93
N ILE A 397 -17.88 -66.53 21.38
CA ILE A 397 -16.89 -66.02 20.43
C ILE A 397 -16.05 -64.95 21.11
N THR A 398 -14.77 -65.25 21.31
CA THR A 398 -13.80 -64.33 21.92
C THR A 398 -12.82 -63.80 20.88
N LYS A 399 -11.91 -62.93 21.32
CA LYS A 399 -10.73 -62.51 20.52
C LYS A 399 -9.80 -63.66 20.14
N ASP A 400 -9.88 -64.81 20.80
CA ASP A 400 -8.94 -65.93 20.61
C ASP A 400 -9.11 -66.56 19.23
N LEU A 401 -10.33 -66.58 18.68
CA LEU A 401 -10.61 -66.90 17.28
C LEU A 401 -9.79 -66.04 16.30
N VAL A 402 -9.71 -64.72 16.54
CA VAL A 402 -8.93 -63.80 15.70
C VAL A 402 -7.43 -63.94 15.98
N GLN A 403 -7.04 -64.29 17.21
CA GLN A 403 -5.64 -64.55 17.56
C GLN A 403 -5.12 -65.82 16.89
N LYS A 404 -5.89 -66.92 16.86
CA LYS A 404 -5.61 -68.14 16.09
C LYS A 404 -5.46 -67.82 14.61
N LEU A 405 -6.40 -67.05 14.03
CA LEU A 405 -6.30 -66.61 12.63
C LEU A 405 -4.99 -65.84 12.35
N LEU A 406 -4.58 -64.92 13.23
CA LEU A 406 -3.34 -64.17 13.07
C LEU A 406 -2.09 -65.08 13.12
N CYS A 407 -2.07 -66.08 14.01
CA CYS A 407 -0.99 -67.06 14.09
C CYS A 407 -0.86 -67.92 12.81
N LEU A 408 -1.95 -68.19 12.10
CA LEU A 408 -1.95 -68.94 10.84
C LEU A 408 -1.44 -68.13 9.64
N THR A 409 -1.33 -66.80 9.76
CA THR A 409 -1.15 -65.89 8.62
C THR A 409 0.01 -64.91 8.83
N SER A 410 1.10 -65.38 9.45
CA SER A 410 2.22 -64.56 9.94
C SER A 410 3.27 -64.14 8.89
N GLU A 411 3.09 -64.48 7.62
CA GLU A 411 4.01 -64.13 6.52
C GLU A 411 3.73 -62.73 5.92
N GLU A 412 4.69 -62.17 5.16
CA GLU A 412 4.57 -60.83 4.58
C GLU A 412 3.38 -60.67 3.61
N LEU A 413 3.04 -61.74 2.87
CA LEU A 413 1.92 -61.79 1.94
C LEU A 413 0.68 -62.43 2.58
N SER A 414 0.08 -61.72 3.54
CA SER A 414 -1.00 -62.23 4.37
C SER A 414 -2.41 -61.76 3.95
N ILE A 415 -3.37 -62.68 3.98
CA ILE A 415 -4.81 -62.37 3.85
C ILE A 415 -5.32 -61.46 4.99
N THR A 416 -4.63 -61.41 6.13
CA THR A 416 -4.98 -60.59 7.29
C THR A 416 -4.20 -59.27 7.39
N HIS A 417 -3.41 -58.87 6.38
CA HIS A 417 -2.52 -57.69 6.36
C HIS A 417 -3.08 -56.35 6.90
N LYS A 418 -4.40 -56.20 7.07
CA LYS A 418 -5.03 -55.00 7.66
C LYS A 418 -5.03 -55.00 9.20
N ILE A 419 -4.91 -56.16 9.84
CA ILE A 419 -4.98 -56.35 11.29
C ILE A 419 -3.69 -56.97 11.83
N SER A 420 -3.40 -56.74 13.11
CA SER A 420 -2.28 -57.37 13.83
C SER A 420 -2.67 -57.68 15.27
N SER A 421 -1.79 -58.32 16.04
CA SER A 421 -1.98 -58.53 17.49
C SER A 421 -2.18 -57.23 18.27
N GLY A 422 -1.72 -56.10 17.75
CA GLY A 422 -2.00 -54.77 18.29
C GLY A 422 -3.48 -54.36 18.21
N ASN A 423 -4.25 -54.85 17.23
CA ASN A 423 -5.70 -54.63 17.15
C ASN A 423 -6.47 -55.33 18.27
N LEU A 424 -5.91 -56.39 18.89
CA LEU A 424 -6.54 -57.16 19.97
C LEU A 424 -6.07 -56.71 21.36
N ASN A 425 -4.89 -56.11 21.47
CA ASN A 425 -4.26 -55.73 22.76
C ASN A 425 -4.34 -54.21 23.06
N LEU A 426 -5.46 -53.58 22.69
CA LEU A 426 -5.62 -52.13 22.72
C LEU A 426 -5.71 -51.53 24.13
N ARG A 427 -4.84 -50.55 24.42
CA ARG A 427 -4.76 -49.85 25.71
C ARG A 427 -5.04 -48.34 25.57
N GLY A 428 -5.64 -47.74 26.60
CA GLY A 428 -5.82 -46.29 26.73
C GLY A 428 -6.41 -45.62 25.48
N ALA A 429 -5.73 -44.58 24.99
CA ALA A 429 -6.15 -43.77 23.85
C ALA A 429 -6.39 -44.56 22.55
N GLU A 430 -5.79 -45.75 22.39
CA GLU A 430 -5.98 -46.56 21.19
C GLU A 430 -7.40 -47.12 21.06
N ARG A 431 -8.09 -47.31 22.18
CA ARG A 431 -9.51 -47.69 22.17
C ARG A 431 -10.41 -46.61 21.56
N GLN A 432 -9.95 -45.35 21.47
CA GLN A 432 -10.70 -44.29 20.79
C GLN A 432 -10.52 -44.25 19.27
N LYS A 433 -9.58 -45.02 18.70
CA LYS A 433 -9.33 -45.08 17.24
C LYS A 433 -10.40 -45.94 16.54
N VAL A 434 -11.40 -45.31 15.93
CA VAL A 434 -12.47 -45.97 15.15
C VAL A 434 -11.89 -46.88 14.05
N LYS A 435 -10.84 -46.41 13.35
CA LYS A 435 -10.06 -47.17 12.34
C LYS A 435 -9.62 -48.57 12.78
N LEU A 436 -9.33 -48.77 14.07
CA LEU A 436 -8.88 -50.07 14.57
C LEU A 436 -10.05 -51.03 14.82
N ALA A 437 -11.26 -50.50 15.06
CA ALA A 437 -12.50 -51.26 15.16
C ALA A 437 -13.06 -51.64 13.78
N THR A 438 -13.10 -50.70 12.83
CA THR A 438 -13.53 -50.97 11.45
C THR A 438 -12.61 -51.95 10.73
N LYS A 439 -11.29 -51.91 10.99
CA LYS A 439 -10.35 -52.93 10.50
C LYS A 439 -10.62 -54.33 11.06
N LEU A 440 -10.96 -54.43 12.36
CA LEU A 440 -11.24 -55.71 13.01
C LEU A 440 -12.51 -56.32 12.43
N PHE A 441 -13.63 -55.61 12.53
CA PHE A 441 -14.91 -56.03 11.95
C PHE A 441 -15.01 -55.64 10.47
N SER A 442 -14.11 -56.22 9.66
CA SER A 442 -14.10 -56.02 8.22
C SER A 442 -14.49 -57.28 7.46
N HIS A 443 -15.14 -57.10 6.31
CA HIS A 443 -15.47 -58.18 5.38
C HIS A 443 -14.23 -59.04 5.02
N THR A 444 -13.04 -58.43 4.90
CA THR A 444 -11.79 -59.17 4.68
C THR A 444 -11.40 -60.09 5.84
N VAL A 445 -11.67 -59.73 7.09
CA VAL A 445 -11.41 -60.61 8.25
C VAL A 445 -12.46 -61.71 8.34
N SER A 446 -13.73 -61.41 8.06
CA SER A 446 -14.80 -62.42 7.93
C SER A 446 -14.44 -63.49 6.88
N MET A 447 -14.01 -63.08 5.68
CA MET A 447 -13.55 -64.01 4.63
C MET A 447 -12.35 -64.83 5.06
N ALA A 448 -11.39 -64.24 5.79
CA ALA A 448 -10.21 -64.96 6.28
C ALA A 448 -10.58 -66.01 7.34
N LEU A 449 -11.49 -65.70 8.27
CA LEU A 449 -12.05 -66.66 9.23
C LEU A 449 -12.76 -67.82 8.53
N SER A 450 -13.67 -67.51 7.60
CA SER A 450 -14.39 -68.51 6.82
C SER A 450 -13.45 -69.42 6.02
N ARG A 451 -12.42 -68.85 5.38
CA ARG A 451 -11.43 -69.61 4.61
C ARG A 451 -10.56 -70.50 5.50
N ALA A 452 -10.09 -70.00 6.64
CA ALA A 452 -9.28 -70.79 7.58
C ALA A 452 -10.09 -71.95 8.18
N GLY A 453 -11.35 -71.72 8.55
CA GLY A 453 -12.26 -72.76 9.05
C GLY A 453 -12.61 -73.81 8.00
N THR A 454 -12.90 -73.42 6.76
CA THR A 454 -13.16 -74.36 5.64
C THR A 454 -11.94 -75.23 5.30
N LEU A 455 -10.73 -74.80 5.67
CA LEU A 455 -9.49 -75.57 5.50
C LEU A 455 -9.12 -76.42 6.73
N GLY A 456 -9.98 -76.48 7.75
CA GLY A 456 -9.76 -77.28 8.97
C GLY A 456 -8.86 -76.61 10.03
N PHE A 457 -8.36 -75.38 9.80
CA PHE A 457 -7.42 -74.73 10.72
C PHE A 457 -8.07 -74.11 11.97
N LEU A 458 -9.39 -74.12 12.08
CA LEU A 458 -10.15 -73.52 13.19
C LEU A 458 -11.23 -74.47 13.74
N GLU A 459 -11.11 -75.79 13.57
CA GLU A 459 -12.15 -76.77 13.97
C GLU A 459 -12.53 -76.70 15.45
N ASP A 460 -11.61 -76.35 16.34
CA ASP A 460 -11.84 -76.16 17.78
C ASP A 460 -12.58 -74.85 18.15
N GLU A 461 -12.98 -74.03 17.17
CA GLU A 461 -13.56 -72.70 17.38
C GLU A 461 -14.91 -72.52 16.66
N PRO A 462 -15.82 -71.65 17.16
CA PRO A 462 -17.06 -71.29 16.49
C PRO A 462 -16.82 -70.30 15.31
N TRP A 463 -15.97 -70.70 14.37
CA TRP A 463 -15.50 -69.87 13.26
C TRP A 463 -16.61 -69.49 12.27
N MET A 464 -17.63 -70.34 12.12
CA MET A 464 -18.79 -70.07 11.26
C MET A 464 -19.55 -68.84 11.78
N GLN A 465 -20.03 -68.92 13.03
CA GLN A 465 -20.73 -67.84 13.71
C GLN A 465 -19.86 -66.57 13.82
N GLY A 466 -18.56 -66.73 14.04
CA GLY A 466 -17.61 -65.62 14.08
C GLY A 466 -17.48 -64.91 12.73
N SER A 467 -17.39 -65.67 11.64
CA SER A 467 -17.31 -65.12 10.29
C SER A 467 -18.61 -64.41 9.88
N GLU A 468 -19.78 -64.97 10.21
CA GLU A 468 -21.08 -64.35 9.97
C GLU A 468 -21.26 -63.06 10.77
N PHE A 469 -20.89 -63.07 12.06
CA PHE A 469 -20.94 -61.88 12.92
C PHE A 469 -20.06 -60.75 12.39
N PHE A 470 -18.81 -61.04 12.01
CA PHE A 470 -17.89 -60.04 11.47
C PHE A 470 -18.39 -59.46 10.14
N LYS A 471 -19.06 -60.26 9.32
CA LYS A 471 -19.74 -59.80 8.10
C LYS A 471 -20.93 -58.90 8.44
N LEU A 472 -21.82 -59.32 9.33
CA LEU A 472 -23.00 -58.57 9.74
C LEU A 472 -22.63 -57.18 10.30
N VAL A 473 -21.58 -57.10 11.13
CA VAL A 473 -21.09 -55.84 11.69
C VAL A 473 -20.46 -54.95 10.62
N ASN A 474 -19.69 -55.51 9.68
CA ASN A 474 -19.17 -54.75 8.53
C ASN A 474 -20.32 -54.14 7.73
N ASP A 475 -21.27 -54.98 7.31
CA ASP A 475 -22.34 -54.60 6.38
C ASP A 475 -23.32 -53.61 7.06
N TRP A 476 -23.60 -53.77 8.36
CA TRP A 476 -24.33 -52.79 9.18
C TRP A 476 -23.62 -51.43 9.27
N PHE A 477 -22.31 -51.41 9.52
CA PHE A 477 -21.54 -50.18 9.62
C PHE A 477 -21.44 -49.46 8.26
N ASP A 478 -21.25 -50.22 7.17
CA ASP A 478 -21.20 -49.67 5.81
C ASP A 478 -22.55 -49.06 5.41
N VAL A 479 -23.69 -49.71 5.73
CA VAL A 479 -25.05 -49.17 5.50
C VAL A 479 -25.29 -47.86 6.24
N LEU A 480 -24.81 -47.74 7.48
CA LEU A 480 -24.95 -46.51 8.28
C LEU A 480 -23.88 -45.45 8.02
N ASN A 481 -22.91 -45.73 7.14
CA ASN A 481 -21.80 -44.84 6.79
C ASN A 481 -21.63 -44.68 5.26
N VAL A 482 -22.73 -44.83 4.50
CA VAL A 482 -22.74 -44.60 3.05
C VAL A 482 -22.41 -43.14 2.73
N ILE A 483 -21.48 -42.92 1.79
CA ILE A 483 -21.12 -41.60 1.29
C ILE A 483 -21.17 -41.61 -0.25
N ALA A 484 -21.75 -40.57 -0.85
CA ALA A 484 -21.71 -40.38 -2.29
C ALA A 484 -20.26 -40.24 -2.78
N SER A 485 -19.94 -40.86 -3.92
CA SER A 485 -18.57 -40.97 -4.45
C SER A 485 -17.84 -39.64 -4.64
N THR A 486 -18.58 -38.53 -4.80
CA THR A 486 -18.09 -37.16 -4.93
C THR A 486 -17.42 -36.58 -3.66
N HIS A 487 -17.67 -37.14 -2.48
CA HIS A 487 -17.16 -36.59 -1.21
C HIS A 487 -15.90 -37.29 -0.67
N GLY A 488 -15.39 -38.29 -1.39
CA GLY A 488 -14.25 -39.11 -0.97
C GLY A 488 -14.61 -40.12 0.13
N LYS A 489 -13.79 -41.16 0.29
CA LYS A 489 -13.96 -42.12 1.39
C LYS A 489 -13.59 -41.46 2.74
N PRO A 490 -14.33 -41.75 3.82
CA PRO A 490 -13.99 -41.20 5.13
C PRO A 490 -12.66 -41.79 5.63
N SER A 491 -11.93 -41.03 6.45
CA SER A 491 -10.51 -41.27 6.72
C SER A 491 -10.20 -42.31 7.82
N TRP A 492 -11.21 -43.02 8.33
CA TRP A 492 -11.07 -44.04 9.37
C TRP A 492 -10.76 -45.44 8.80
#